data_AF-C4XG57-F1
#
_entry.id   AF-C4XG57-F1
#
_cell.length_a   1.000
_cell.length_b   1.000
_cell.length_c   1.000
_cell.angle_alpha   90.00
_cell.angle_beta   90.00
_cell.angle_gamma   90.00
#
_symmetry.space_group_name_H-M   'P 1'
#
loop_
_entity.id
_entity.type
_entity.pdbx_description
1 polymer ?
#
loop_
_entity_poly.entity_id
_entity_poly.type
_entity_poly.pdbx_seq_one_letter_code
_entity_poly.pdbx_strand_id
1 'polypeptide(L)'
;MMFKVNQKLKKSKTNYLARKSLLVLSIIITIVAIAILFAFLFLFLKRIDEELNWLRDVDPAAIKSTKEKIYNSSFANSPSYGLKNFLPALIMININILFISLIINCIAVIRLFSNKSNADKYFIYLIFLQLTSFCLFFFAISLSPNKLNKVIDFKELSGSEYAIYQFLDKMNITYAWIGMFVILTNFILLIVAKTKYGYVKNDQIIAKSKIDTKDLEKQLI
;
A
#
# COMPACT_ATOMS: atom_id res chain seq x y z
N MET A 1 3.31 20.57 44.91
CA MET A 1 4.22 20.37 43.75
C MET A 1 4.32 18.91 43.30
N MET A 2 4.40 17.93 44.21
CA MET A 2 4.53 16.49 43.89
C MET A 2 3.40 15.88 43.02
N PHE A 3 2.13 16.26 43.22
CA PHE A 3 1.01 15.72 42.42
C PHE A 3 1.12 16.04 40.91
N LYS A 4 1.61 17.25 40.55
CA LYS A 4 1.83 17.64 39.15
C LYS A 4 2.98 16.86 38.49
N VAL A 5 3.97 16.39 39.26
CA VAL A 5 5.10 15.59 38.76
C VAL A 5 4.66 14.16 38.46
N ASN A 6 3.90 13.53 39.36
CA ASN A 6 3.36 12.18 39.15
C ASN A 6 2.40 12.10 37.96
N GLN A 7 1.55 13.11 37.75
CA GLN A 7 0.70 13.18 36.55
C GLN A 7 1.52 13.32 35.25
N LYS A 8 2.59 14.13 35.24
CA LYS A 8 3.48 14.27 34.07
C LYS A 8 4.22 12.97 33.76
N LEU A 9 4.72 12.26 34.77
CA LEU A 9 5.41 10.98 34.60
C LEU A 9 4.47 9.88 34.09
N LYS A 10 3.25 9.79 34.62
CA LYS A 10 2.22 8.84 34.14
C LYS A 10 1.86 9.11 32.69
N LYS A 11 1.64 10.39 32.32
CA LYS A 11 1.33 10.82 30.94
C LYS A 11 2.48 10.54 29.96
N SER A 12 3.73 10.68 30.40
CA SER A 12 4.92 10.35 29.59
C SER A 12 5.00 8.84 29.29
N LYS A 13 4.80 7.98 30.30
CA LYS A 13 4.82 6.51 30.12
C LYS A 13 3.69 6.01 29.23
N THR A 14 2.47 6.53 29.39
CA THR A 14 1.33 6.15 28.53
C THR A 14 1.53 6.57 27.09
N ASN A 15 2.10 7.76 26.85
CA ASN A 15 2.40 8.23 25.50
C ASN A 15 3.47 7.37 24.80
N TYR A 16 4.45 6.89 25.57
CA TYR A 16 5.52 6.05 25.04
C TYR A 16 5.03 4.64 24.65
N LEU A 17 4.18 4.02 25.48
CA LEU A 17 3.55 2.75 25.15
C LEU A 17 2.62 2.87 23.94
N ALA A 18 1.82 3.94 23.86
CA ALA A 18 0.98 4.20 22.69
C ALA A 18 1.80 4.33 21.40
N ARG A 19 2.94 5.02 21.43
CA ARG A 19 3.84 5.14 20.27
C ARG A 19 4.39 3.78 19.82
N LYS A 20 4.77 2.91 20.77
CA LYS A 20 5.23 1.54 20.50
C LYS A 20 4.13 0.70 19.86
N SER A 21 2.94 0.68 20.45
CA SER A 21 1.82 -0.10 19.93
C SER A 21 1.39 0.37 18.55
N LEU A 22 1.42 1.68 18.29
CA LEU A 22 1.10 2.24 16.97
C LEU A 22 2.11 1.83 15.89
N LEU A 23 3.42 1.78 16.19
CA LEU A 23 4.41 1.27 15.24
C LEU A 23 4.24 -0.23 14.96
N VAL A 24 4.00 -1.04 15.99
CA VAL A 24 3.73 -2.48 15.83
C VAL A 24 2.48 -2.71 14.99
N LEU A 25 1.41 -1.94 15.25
CA LEU A 25 0.20 -1.98 14.43
C LEU A 25 0.48 -1.57 12.98
N SER A 26 1.31 -0.55 12.76
CA SER A 26 1.74 -0.13 11.44
C SER A 26 2.49 -1.22 10.67
N ILE A 27 3.30 -2.05 11.37
CA ILE A 27 3.95 -3.23 10.77
C ILE A 27 2.91 -4.22 10.26
N ILE A 28 1.94 -4.59 11.09
CA ILE A 28 0.87 -5.54 10.73
C ILE A 28 0.09 -5.01 9.52
N ILE A 29 -0.29 -3.74 9.55
CA ILE A 29 -1.01 -3.08 8.46
C ILE A 29 -0.18 -3.10 7.17
N THR A 30 1.12 -2.83 7.25
CA THR A 30 2.03 -2.85 6.09
C THR A 30 2.11 -4.25 5.48
N ILE A 31 2.18 -5.30 6.29
CA ILE A 31 2.20 -6.70 5.82
C ILE A 31 0.89 -7.04 5.10
N VAL A 32 -0.26 -6.65 5.66
CA VAL A 32 -1.57 -6.85 5.01
C VAL A 32 -1.64 -6.12 3.67
N ALA A 33 -1.15 -4.89 3.59
CA ALA A 33 -1.11 -4.13 2.34
C ALA A 33 -0.24 -4.81 1.27
N ILE A 34 0.93 -5.35 1.65
CA ILE A 34 1.79 -6.12 0.76
C ILE A 34 1.05 -7.36 0.23
N ALA A 35 0.38 -8.12 1.10
CA ALA A 35 -0.39 -9.30 0.69
C ALA A 35 -1.52 -8.95 -0.30
N ILE A 36 -2.22 -7.84 -0.08
CA ILE A 36 -3.27 -7.35 -1.00
C ILE A 36 -2.67 -6.97 -2.36
N LEU A 37 -1.51 -6.30 -2.41
CA LEU A 37 -0.85 -5.95 -3.67
C LEU A 37 -0.40 -7.19 -4.46
N PHE A 38 0.09 -8.23 -3.77
CA PHE A 38 0.37 -9.51 -4.43
C PHE A 38 -0.89 -10.14 -5.00
N ALA A 39 -1.98 -10.21 -4.23
CA ALA A 39 -3.26 -10.71 -4.72
C ALA A 39 -3.77 -9.91 -5.94
N PHE A 40 -3.59 -8.59 -5.92
CA PHE A 40 -3.92 -7.72 -7.05
C PHE A 40 -3.09 -8.03 -8.29
N LEU A 41 -1.78 -8.23 -8.13
CA LEU A 41 -0.88 -8.62 -9.21
C LEU A 41 -1.30 -9.96 -9.84
N PHE A 42 -1.55 -10.99 -9.02
CA PHE A 42 -1.94 -12.31 -9.51
C PHE A 42 -3.27 -12.25 -10.27
N LEU A 43 -4.26 -11.53 -9.76
CA LEU A 43 -5.55 -11.39 -10.42
C LEU A 43 -5.43 -10.62 -11.74
N PHE A 44 -4.58 -9.60 -11.81
CA PHE A 44 -4.30 -8.91 -13.06
C PHE A 44 -3.62 -9.83 -14.10
N LEU A 45 -2.62 -10.62 -13.70
CA LEU A 45 -1.97 -11.56 -14.61
C LEU A 45 -2.95 -12.61 -15.14
N LYS A 46 -3.77 -13.18 -14.26
CA LYS A 46 -4.84 -14.11 -14.64
C LYS A 46 -5.84 -13.47 -15.61
N ARG A 47 -6.16 -12.18 -15.39
CA ARG A 47 -7.08 -11.44 -16.24
C ARG A 47 -6.59 -11.31 -17.68
N ILE A 48 -5.28 -11.22 -17.90
CA ILE A 48 -4.70 -11.21 -19.25
C ILE A 48 -5.08 -12.50 -20.00
N ASP A 49 -4.88 -13.65 -19.37
CA ASP A 49 -5.20 -14.94 -19.98
C ASP A 49 -6.70 -15.10 -20.21
N GLU A 50 -7.53 -14.68 -19.25
CA GLU A 50 -8.99 -14.67 -19.38
C GLU A 50 -9.44 -13.81 -20.57
N GLU A 51 -8.91 -12.60 -20.75
CA GLU A 51 -9.24 -11.73 -21.87
C GLU A 51 -8.79 -12.30 -23.22
N LEU A 52 -7.56 -12.81 -23.30
CA LEU A 52 -7.04 -13.38 -24.54
C LEU A 52 -7.83 -14.62 -24.98
N ASN A 53 -8.16 -15.51 -24.03
CA ASN A 53 -8.97 -16.68 -24.33
C ASN A 53 -10.39 -16.27 -24.75
N TRP A 54 -10.99 -15.31 -24.03
CA TRP A 54 -12.33 -14.84 -24.34
C TRP A 54 -12.42 -14.12 -25.70
N LEU A 55 -11.41 -13.34 -26.10
CA LEU A 55 -11.36 -12.70 -27.42
C LEU A 55 -11.14 -13.68 -28.57
N ARG A 56 -10.55 -14.85 -28.30
CA ARG A 56 -10.31 -15.91 -29.29
C ARG A 56 -11.49 -16.87 -29.43
N ASP A 57 -12.35 -16.92 -28.44
CA ASP A 57 -13.55 -17.76 -28.39
C ASP A 57 -14.69 -17.15 -29.24
N VAL A 58 -14.50 -17.14 -30.56
CA VAL A 58 -15.48 -16.65 -31.54
C VAL A 58 -15.45 -17.55 -32.78
N ASP A 59 -16.61 -17.84 -33.35
CA ASP A 59 -16.69 -18.56 -34.62
C ASP A 59 -16.21 -17.65 -35.78
N PRO A 60 -15.10 -18.00 -36.48
CA PRO A 60 -14.59 -17.19 -37.58
C PRO A 60 -15.60 -16.99 -38.71
N ALA A 61 -16.50 -17.95 -38.93
CA ALA A 61 -17.53 -17.86 -39.95
C ALA A 61 -18.57 -16.78 -39.61
N ALA A 62 -18.97 -16.68 -38.34
CA ALA A 62 -19.95 -15.70 -37.86
C ALA A 62 -19.46 -14.25 -38.00
N ILE A 63 -18.15 -14.03 -37.84
CA ILE A 63 -17.53 -12.69 -37.95
C ILE A 63 -16.82 -12.43 -39.27
N LYS A 64 -17.05 -13.28 -40.29
CA LYS A 64 -16.45 -13.16 -41.63
C LYS A 64 -14.92 -12.94 -41.59
N SER A 65 -14.21 -13.66 -40.71
CA SER A 65 -12.77 -13.48 -40.44
C SER A 65 -11.98 -14.80 -40.44
N THR A 66 -10.66 -14.74 -40.43
CA THR A 66 -9.78 -15.91 -40.34
C THR A 66 -9.29 -16.14 -38.90
N LYS A 67 -9.02 -17.40 -38.54
CA LYS A 67 -8.48 -17.76 -37.20
C LYS A 67 -7.21 -16.98 -36.85
N GLU A 68 -6.32 -16.76 -37.82
CA GLU A 68 -5.09 -16.00 -37.62
C GLU A 68 -5.35 -14.51 -37.39
N LYS A 69 -6.30 -13.90 -38.11
CA LYS A 69 -6.72 -12.52 -37.87
C LYS A 69 -7.33 -12.35 -36.49
N ILE A 70 -8.17 -13.30 -36.06
CA ILE A 70 -8.76 -13.32 -34.71
C ILE A 70 -7.66 -13.39 -33.66
N TYR A 71 -6.70 -14.31 -33.82
CA TYR A 71 -5.56 -14.46 -32.92
C TYR A 71 -4.75 -13.17 -32.79
N ASN A 72 -4.37 -12.54 -33.90
CA ASN A 72 -3.59 -11.30 -33.88
C ASN A 72 -4.40 -10.12 -33.32
N SER A 73 -5.69 -10.03 -33.65
CA SER A 73 -6.57 -8.98 -33.13
C SER A 73 -6.80 -9.10 -31.61
N SER A 74 -6.76 -10.31 -31.05
CA SER A 74 -6.97 -10.53 -29.61
C SER A 74 -5.94 -9.80 -28.74
N PHE A 75 -4.70 -9.69 -29.22
CA PHE A 75 -3.64 -8.96 -28.51
C PHE A 75 -3.79 -7.44 -28.62
N ALA A 76 -4.25 -6.94 -29.77
CA ALA A 76 -4.47 -5.51 -29.97
C ALA A 76 -5.69 -5.00 -29.19
N ASN A 77 -6.69 -5.87 -29.01
CA ASN A 77 -7.97 -5.52 -28.40
C ASN A 77 -8.06 -5.87 -26.91
N SER A 78 -7.05 -6.51 -26.30
CA SER A 78 -7.01 -6.77 -24.86
C SER A 78 -6.37 -5.59 -24.11
N PRO A 79 -7.14 -4.83 -23.30
CA PRO A 79 -6.60 -3.73 -22.50
C PRO A 79 -5.60 -4.22 -21.45
N SER A 80 -5.87 -5.38 -20.84
CA SER A 80 -4.95 -5.98 -19.86
C SER A 80 -3.62 -6.35 -20.49
N TYR A 81 -3.64 -6.91 -21.72
CA TYR A 81 -2.42 -7.24 -22.45
C TYR A 81 -1.60 -5.98 -22.80
N GLY A 82 -2.26 -4.88 -23.17
CA GLY A 82 -1.59 -3.59 -23.39
C GLY A 82 -0.85 -3.09 -22.14
N LEU A 83 -1.36 -3.39 -20.95
CA LEU A 83 -0.77 -3.00 -19.66
C LEU A 83 0.14 -4.05 -19.03
N LYS A 84 0.38 -5.19 -19.70
CA LYS A 84 1.09 -6.37 -19.14
C LYS A 84 2.47 -6.08 -18.56
N ASN A 85 3.15 -5.06 -19.06
CA ASN A 85 4.47 -4.66 -18.55
C ASN A 85 4.36 -3.51 -17.54
N PHE A 86 3.52 -2.52 -17.85
CA PHE A 86 3.46 -1.28 -17.08
C PHE A 86 2.80 -1.47 -15.71
N LEU A 87 1.62 -2.12 -15.66
CA LEU A 87 0.88 -2.26 -14.41
C LEU A 87 1.60 -3.19 -13.41
N PRO A 88 2.12 -4.37 -13.82
CA PRO A 88 2.94 -5.19 -12.93
C PRO A 88 4.19 -4.47 -12.42
N ALA A 89 4.89 -3.72 -13.28
CA ALA A 89 6.05 -2.93 -12.86
C ALA A 89 5.66 -1.89 -11.80
N LEU A 90 4.55 -1.17 -12.01
CA LEU A 90 4.03 -0.18 -11.05
C LEU A 90 3.68 -0.82 -9.70
N ILE A 91 2.99 -1.97 -9.72
CA ILE A 91 2.64 -2.73 -8.51
C ILE A 91 3.91 -3.21 -7.80
N MET A 92 4.89 -3.74 -8.53
CA MET A 92 6.16 -4.21 -7.96
C MET A 92 6.98 -3.07 -7.35
N ILE A 93 7.02 -1.89 -7.97
CA ILE A 93 7.65 -0.69 -7.38
C ILE A 93 6.96 -0.35 -6.05
N ASN A 94 5.63 -0.40 -6.01
CA ASN A 94 4.87 -0.13 -4.79
C ASN A 94 5.15 -1.16 -3.68
N ILE A 95 5.19 -2.45 -4.03
CA ILE A 95 5.58 -3.53 -3.11
C ILE A 95 6.97 -3.28 -2.54
N ASN A 96 7.95 -2.91 -3.36
CA ASN A 96 9.31 -2.59 -2.91
C ASN A 96 9.34 -1.41 -1.92
N ILE A 97 8.57 -0.34 -2.18
CA ILE A 97 8.42 0.79 -1.26
C ILE A 97 7.86 0.34 0.09
N LEU A 98 6.85 -0.54 0.10
CA LEU A 98 6.30 -1.10 1.33
C LEU A 98 7.29 -2.02 2.06
N PHE A 99 8.11 -2.79 1.35
CA PHE A 99 9.19 -3.57 1.97
C PHE A 99 10.25 -2.67 2.61
N ILE A 100 10.67 -1.59 1.94
CA ILE A 100 11.57 -0.60 2.53
C ILE A 100 10.94 0.03 3.78
N SER A 101 9.64 0.38 3.69
CA SER A 101 8.87 0.88 4.83
C SER A 101 8.85 -0.13 5.98
N LEU A 102 8.68 -1.43 5.70
CA LEU A 102 8.66 -2.49 6.70
C LEU A 102 10.01 -2.59 7.42
N ILE A 103 11.13 -2.59 6.68
CA ILE A 103 12.49 -2.62 7.24
C ILE A 103 12.72 -1.41 8.16
N ILE A 104 12.37 -0.21 7.67
CA ILE A 104 12.50 1.03 8.45
C ILE A 104 11.65 0.98 9.72
N ASN A 105 10.43 0.44 9.62
CA ASN A 105 9.52 0.30 10.75
C ASN A 105 10.08 -0.66 11.81
N CYS A 106 10.64 -1.81 11.39
CA CYS A 106 11.33 -2.74 12.28
C CYS A 106 12.52 -2.09 12.99
N ILE A 107 13.35 -1.31 12.27
CA ILE A 107 14.47 -0.56 12.86
C ILE A 107 13.96 0.46 13.89
N ALA A 108 12.89 1.19 13.56
CA ALA A 108 12.28 2.17 14.44
C ALA A 108 11.76 1.52 15.73
N VAL A 109 11.06 0.39 15.62
CA VAL A 109 10.59 -0.40 16.76
C VAL A 109 11.76 -0.85 17.62
N ILE A 110 12.80 -1.47 17.06
CA ILE A 110 13.98 -1.92 17.83
C ILE A 110 14.60 -0.75 18.59
N ARG A 111 14.84 0.39 17.94
CA ARG A 111 15.44 1.57 18.59
C ARG A 111 14.57 2.14 19.71
N LEU A 112 13.25 2.12 19.54
CA LEU A 112 12.29 2.62 20.51
C LEU A 112 12.09 1.63 21.67
N PHE A 113 12.19 0.32 21.43
CA PHE A 113 12.20 -0.67 22.51
C PHE A 113 13.52 -0.68 23.30
N SER A 114 14.65 -0.48 22.63
CA SER A 114 15.96 -0.32 23.27
C SER A 114 16.18 1.04 23.94
N ASN A 115 15.19 1.96 23.91
CA ASN A 115 15.30 3.33 24.43
C ASN A 115 16.52 4.11 23.91
N LYS A 116 17.05 3.75 22.73
CA LYS A 116 18.23 4.39 22.11
C LYS A 116 17.86 5.68 21.38
N SER A 117 16.60 5.82 21.00
CA SER A 117 16.09 6.98 20.25
C SER A 117 14.57 7.04 20.30
N ASN A 118 14.02 8.25 20.30
CA ASN A 118 12.60 8.52 20.04
C ASN A 118 12.13 8.18 18.60
N ALA A 119 13.03 7.77 17.72
CA ALA A 119 12.76 7.35 16.35
C ALA A 119 12.07 8.39 15.44
N ASP A 120 12.12 9.68 15.77
CA ASP A 120 11.31 10.70 15.10
C ASP A 120 11.62 10.84 13.61
N LYS A 121 12.90 10.73 13.22
CA LYS A 121 13.33 10.73 11.80
C LYS A 121 12.70 9.56 11.03
N TYR A 122 12.56 8.39 11.66
CA TYR A 122 11.96 7.23 11.02
C TYR A 122 10.47 7.44 10.74
N PHE A 123 9.74 8.08 11.65
CA PHE A 123 8.33 8.44 11.37
C PHE A 123 8.20 9.33 10.15
N ILE A 124 9.10 10.30 9.96
CA ILE A 124 9.08 11.17 8.78
C ILE A 124 9.25 10.32 7.51
N TYR A 125 10.26 9.44 7.47
CA TYR A 125 10.47 8.56 6.32
C TYR A 125 9.28 7.63 6.07
N LEU A 126 8.72 7.04 7.11
CA LEU A 126 7.56 6.16 7.01
C LEU A 126 6.33 6.92 6.47
N ILE A 127 6.07 8.14 6.93
CA ILE A 127 4.97 8.98 6.43
C ILE A 127 5.13 9.24 4.93
N PHE A 128 6.33 9.62 4.47
CA PHE A 128 6.58 9.84 3.04
C PHE A 128 6.46 8.55 2.22
N LEU A 129 7.00 7.43 2.70
CA LEU A 129 6.89 6.15 1.99
C LEU A 129 5.44 5.67 1.87
N GLN A 130 4.63 5.82 2.93
CA GLN A 130 3.22 5.45 2.90
C GLN A 130 2.40 6.38 1.99
N LEU A 131 2.71 7.68 1.95
CA LEU A 131 2.09 8.61 1.00
C LEU A 131 2.42 8.26 -0.44
N THR A 132 3.70 8.01 -0.76
CA THR A 132 4.12 7.58 -2.10
C THR A 132 3.46 6.26 -2.48
N SER A 133 3.41 5.30 -1.56
CA SER A 133 2.74 4.02 -1.76
C SER A 133 1.24 4.18 -2.04
N PHE A 134 0.56 5.06 -1.30
CA PHE A 134 -0.85 5.40 -1.53
C PHE A 134 -1.07 5.96 -2.94
N CYS A 135 -0.26 6.94 -3.36
CA CYS A 135 -0.35 7.52 -4.71
C CYS A 135 -0.12 6.47 -5.80
N LEU A 136 0.90 5.62 -5.67
CA LEU A 136 1.18 4.55 -6.63
C LEU A 136 0.05 3.52 -6.67
N PHE A 137 -0.54 3.18 -5.53
CA PHE A 137 -1.66 2.25 -5.49
C PHE A 137 -2.89 2.84 -6.18
N PHE A 138 -3.18 4.13 -5.95
CA PHE A 138 -4.24 4.84 -6.64
C PHE A 138 -4.05 4.82 -8.17
N PHE A 139 -2.84 5.08 -8.65
CA PHE A 139 -2.54 4.98 -10.09
C PHE A 139 -2.72 3.55 -10.62
N ALA A 140 -2.27 2.54 -9.89
CA ALA A 140 -2.41 1.14 -10.31
C ALA A 140 -3.89 0.72 -10.41
N ILE A 141 -4.73 1.14 -9.46
CA ILE A 141 -6.17 0.90 -9.49
C ILE A 141 -6.83 1.68 -10.64
N SER A 142 -6.46 2.94 -10.84
CA SER A 142 -7.04 3.79 -11.90
C SER A 142 -6.73 3.30 -13.31
N LEU A 143 -5.60 2.63 -13.49
CA LEU A 143 -5.21 2.00 -14.75
C LEU A 143 -5.82 0.61 -14.95
N SER A 144 -6.60 0.11 -13.99
CA SER A 144 -7.18 -1.22 -14.11
C SER A 144 -8.14 -1.29 -15.30
N PRO A 145 -8.11 -2.40 -16.07
CA PRO A 145 -8.87 -2.55 -17.30
C PRO A 145 -10.39 -2.52 -17.05
N ASN A 146 -11.10 -1.78 -17.90
CA ASN A 146 -12.55 -1.65 -17.88
C ASN A 146 -13.25 -2.84 -18.55
N LYS A 147 -14.59 -2.82 -18.60
CA LYS A 147 -15.38 -3.85 -19.30
C LYS A 147 -14.93 -3.99 -20.74
N LEU A 148 -14.73 -5.24 -21.17
CA LEU A 148 -14.34 -5.58 -22.51
C LEU A 148 -15.56 -6.06 -23.28
N ASN A 149 -15.72 -5.63 -24.53
CA ASN A 149 -16.75 -6.10 -25.44
C ASN A 149 -16.12 -6.75 -26.67
N LYS A 150 -16.80 -7.77 -27.23
CA LYS A 150 -16.46 -8.38 -28.51
C LYS A 150 -17.70 -8.51 -29.36
N VAL A 151 -17.54 -8.40 -30.67
CA VAL A 151 -18.60 -8.70 -31.63
C VAL A 151 -18.65 -10.22 -31.81
N ILE A 152 -19.84 -10.80 -31.71
CA ILE A 152 -20.04 -12.26 -31.87
C ILE A 152 -20.80 -12.63 -33.14
N ASP A 153 -21.57 -11.68 -33.70
CA ASP A 153 -22.43 -11.92 -34.85
C ASP A 153 -22.82 -10.59 -35.51
N PHE A 154 -23.15 -10.64 -36.80
CA PHE A 154 -23.73 -9.53 -37.56
C PHE A 154 -25.09 -9.95 -38.08
N LYS A 155 -26.13 -9.20 -37.71
CA LYS A 155 -27.50 -9.44 -38.17
C LYS A 155 -27.96 -8.29 -39.05
N GLU A 156 -28.84 -8.58 -40.01
CA GLU A 156 -29.51 -7.56 -40.81
C GLU A 156 -30.85 -7.19 -40.18
N LEU A 157 -31.11 -5.89 -40.07
CA LEU A 157 -32.42 -5.32 -39.79
C LEU A 157 -32.71 -4.24 -40.83
N SER A 158 -33.79 -4.41 -41.58
CA SER A 158 -34.26 -3.43 -42.58
C SER A 158 -33.19 -3.00 -43.61
N GLY A 159 -32.36 -3.95 -44.06
CA GLY A 159 -31.29 -3.69 -45.04
C GLY A 159 -30.02 -3.04 -44.46
N SER A 160 -29.92 -2.93 -43.13
CA SER A 160 -28.71 -2.47 -42.44
C SER A 160 -28.15 -3.57 -41.53
N GLU A 161 -26.83 -3.84 -41.64
CA GLU A 161 -26.13 -4.75 -40.73
C GLU A 161 -25.91 -4.08 -39.36
N TYR A 162 -26.23 -4.77 -38.27
CA TYR A 162 -25.91 -4.38 -36.90
C TYR A 162 -25.12 -5.47 -36.19
N ALA A 163 -24.15 -5.05 -35.37
CA ALA A 163 -23.28 -5.95 -34.60
C ALA A 163 -23.92 -6.37 -33.28
N ILE A 164 -23.81 -7.65 -32.94
CA ILE A 164 -24.18 -8.18 -31.62
C ILE A 164 -22.93 -8.24 -30.75
N TYR A 165 -23.01 -7.64 -29.57
CA TYR A 165 -21.91 -7.58 -28.62
C TYR A 165 -22.11 -8.54 -27.45
N GLN A 166 -21.06 -9.26 -27.09
CA GLN A 166 -20.94 -9.92 -25.80
C GLN A 166 -20.00 -9.11 -24.92
N PHE A 167 -20.25 -9.10 -23.61
CA PHE A 167 -19.43 -8.38 -22.63
C PHE A 167 -18.73 -9.36 -21.70
N LEU A 168 -17.46 -9.11 -21.45
CA LEU A 168 -16.72 -9.72 -20.35
C LEU A 168 -16.75 -8.76 -19.17
N ASP A 169 -17.21 -9.27 -18.02
CA ASP A 169 -17.30 -8.47 -16.80
C ASP A 169 -15.95 -7.88 -16.40
N LYS A 170 -16.00 -6.72 -15.75
CA LYS A 170 -14.82 -6.03 -15.25
C LYS A 170 -14.12 -6.87 -14.19
N MET A 171 -12.80 -6.74 -14.09
CA MET A 171 -12.04 -7.35 -13.01
C MET A 171 -12.56 -6.83 -11.66
N ASN A 172 -12.85 -7.73 -10.72
CA ASN A 172 -13.24 -7.33 -9.37
C ASN A 172 -12.02 -6.76 -8.67
N ILE A 173 -11.98 -5.45 -8.46
CA ILE A 173 -10.87 -4.73 -7.80
C ILE A 173 -11.27 -4.17 -6.43
N THR A 174 -12.38 -4.66 -5.85
CA THR A 174 -12.91 -4.17 -4.58
C THR A 174 -11.89 -4.33 -3.44
N TYR A 175 -11.18 -5.47 -3.40
CA TYR A 175 -10.14 -5.70 -2.40
C TYR A 175 -8.93 -4.76 -2.58
N ALA A 176 -8.64 -4.31 -3.81
CA ALA A 176 -7.56 -3.35 -4.06
C ALA A 176 -7.93 -1.97 -3.50
N TRP A 177 -9.19 -1.54 -3.65
CA TRP A 177 -9.71 -0.32 -2.98
C TRP A 177 -9.62 -0.42 -1.46
N ILE A 178 -9.98 -1.57 -0.88
CA ILE A 178 -9.80 -1.83 0.56
C ILE A 178 -8.32 -1.71 0.94
N GLY A 179 -7.41 -2.31 0.17
CA GLY A 179 -5.96 -2.19 0.37
C GLY A 179 -5.48 -0.75 0.36
N MET A 180 -5.94 0.06 -0.59
CA MET A 180 -5.60 1.48 -0.65
C MET A 180 -6.09 2.23 0.60
N PHE A 181 -7.30 1.95 1.07
CA PHE A 181 -7.83 2.53 2.31
C PHE A 181 -7.03 2.10 3.55
N VAL A 182 -6.56 0.85 3.57
CA VAL A 182 -5.68 0.32 4.62
C VAL A 182 -4.35 1.11 4.66
N ILE A 183 -3.73 1.40 3.51
CA ILE A 183 -2.51 2.22 3.44
C ILE A 183 -2.78 3.66 3.91
N LEU A 184 -3.89 4.26 3.48
CA LEU A 184 -4.29 5.60 3.92
C LEU A 184 -4.48 5.67 5.44
N THR A 185 -5.11 4.65 6.02
CA THR A 185 -5.29 4.53 7.47
C THR A 185 -3.94 4.42 8.17
N ASN A 186 -3.01 3.64 7.63
CA ASN A 186 -1.64 3.52 8.16
C ASN A 186 -0.90 4.85 8.15
N PHE A 187 -1.03 5.60 7.05
CA PHE A 187 -0.45 6.94 6.91
C PHE A 187 -0.97 7.91 8.00
N ILE A 188 -2.29 7.97 8.19
CA ILE A 188 -2.91 8.79 9.25
C ILE A 188 -2.41 8.34 10.63
N LEU A 189 -2.34 7.03 10.86
CA LEU A 189 -1.87 6.45 12.11
C LEU A 189 -0.42 6.90 12.42
N LEU A 190 0.47 6.88 11.43
CA LEU A 190 1.85 7.33 11.59
C LEU A 190 1.95 8.84 11.88
N ILE A 191 1.11 9.66 11.25
CA ILE A 191 1.02 11.10 11.56
C ILE A 191 0.56 11.32 13.01
N VAL A 192 -0.48 10.62 13.45
CA VAL A 192 -0.98 10.70 14.84
C VAL A 192 0.09 10.23 15.82
N ALA A 193 0.78 9.13 15.50
CA ALA A 193 1.88 8.59 16.30
C ALA A 193 3.01 9.63 16.47
N LYS A 194 3.37 10.33 15.40
CA LYS A 194 4.39 11.38 15.43
C LYS A 194 3.92 12.63 16.17
N THR A 195 2.72 13.14 15.88
CA THR A 195 2.26 14.45 16.37
C THR A 195 1.81 14.42 17.83
N LYS A 196 1.03 13.40 18.24
CA LYS A 196 0.49 13.32 19.60
C LYS A 196 1.46 12.71 20.60
N TYR A 197 2.38 11.85 20.15
CA TYR A 197 3.30 11.09 21.01
C TYR A 197 4.78 11.36 20.72
N GLY A 198 5.08 12.40 19.92
CA GLY A 198 6.41 12.75 19.40
C GLY A 198 7.46 13.16 20.43
N TYR A 199 7.04 13.82 21.51
CA TYR A 199 7.95 14.42 22.49
C TYR A 199 7.97 13.65 23.80
N VAL A 200 8.78 12.60 23.86
CA VAL A 200 9.17 11.99 25.14
C VAL A 200 10.50 12.61 25.54
N LYS A 201 10.46 13.61 26.42
CA LYS A 201 11.64 14.24 27.07
C LYS A 201 12.49 13.26 27.90
N ASN A 202 12.19 11.95 27.88
CA ASN A 202 12.91 10.91 28.60
C ASN A 202 13.87 10.12 27.68
N ASP A 203 14.36 10.72 26.59
CA ASP A 203 15.61 10.25 25.96
C ASP A 203 16.70 10.24 27.05
N GLN A 204 17.53 9.20 27.06
CA GLN A 204 18.58 8.96 28.07
C GLN A 204 19.55 10.15 28.30
N ILE A 205 19.54 11.14 27.41
CA ILE A 205 20.32 12.38 27.54
C ILE A 205 19.91 13.20 28.77
N ILE A 206 18.63 13.19 29.18
CA ILE A 206 18.17 13.90 30.40
C ILE A 206 18.18 12.96 31.63
N ALA A 207 18.29 11.65 31.43
CA ALA A 207 18.46 10.65 32.48
C ALA A 207 19.94 10.34 32.81
N LYS A 208 20.90 11.16 32.34
CA LYS A 208 22.15 11.30 33.10
C LYS A 208 21.73 11.80 34.47
N SER A 209 21.88 10.96 35.48
CA SER A 209 21.71 11.38 36.88
C SER A 209 22.45 12.70 37.05
N LYS A 210 21.89 13.63 37.84
CA LYS A 210 22.68 14.74 38.37
C LYS A 210 24.03 14.15 38.80
N ILE A 211 25.12 14.72 38.30
CA ILE A 211 26.47 14.35 38.73
C ILE A 211 26.41 14.29 40.26
N ASP A 212 26.79 13.17 40.85
CA ASP A 212 26.73 13.00 42.30
C ASP A 212 27.74 13.98 42.92
N THR A 213 27.25 15.14 43.35
CA THR A 213 28.07 16.23 43.88
C THR A 213 28.48 16.01 45.33
N LYS A 214 28.17 14.85 45.92
CA LYS A 214 28.56 14.53 47.30
C LYS A 214 30.07 14.56 47.52
N ASP A 215 30.87 14.22 46.51
CA ASP A 215 32.33 14.31 46.59
C ASP A 215 32.86 15.74 46.43
N LEU A 216 32.11 16.61 45.74
CA LEU A 216 32.42 18.05 45.62
C LEU A 216 32.02 18.82 46.88
N GLU A 217 30.92 18.45 47.54
CA GLU A 217 30.52 19.04 48.83
C GLU A 217 31.53 18.72 49.95
N LYS A 218 32.16 17.54 49.92
CA LYS A 218 33.22 17.16 50.87
C LYS A 218 34.55 17.88 50.68
N GLN A 219 34.78 18.51 49.52
CA GLN A 219 36.00 19.28 49.24
C GLN A 219 35.86 20.77 49.57
N LEU A 220 34.64 21.21 49.91
CA LEU A 220 34.32 22.61 50.26
C LEU A 220 34.18 22.84 51.78
N ILE A 221 34.32 21.78 52.59
CA ILE A 221 34.40 21.80 54.07
C ILE A 221 35.83 21.48 54.46
#